data_AF-G5QB62-F1
#
_entry.id   AF-G5QB62-F1
#
_cell.length_a   1.000
_cell.length_b   1.000
_cell.length_c   1.000
_cell.angle_alpha   90.00
_cell.angle_beta   90.00
_cell.angle_gamma   90.00
#
_symmetry.space_group_name_H-M   'P 1'
#
loop_
_entity.id
_entity.type
_entity.pdbx_description
1 polymer ?
#
loop_
_entity_poly.entity_id
_entity_poly.type
_entity_poly.pdbx_seq_one_letter_code
_entity_poly.pdbx_strand_id
1 'polypeptide(L)'
;MYHDVSHLLSRLINGPLPLRQIYFASASGPAPELAYQVDFPRLEIVLEGELTDMSITAPLIPCDVLYVPAGGWNIPQWQTPVTTLSILFGKQQLGFSVVHWDGQQHQSVVHWDGQQHRV
;
A
#
# COMPACT_ATOMS: atom_id res chain seq x y z
N MET A 1 -5.70 20.53 -3.60
CA MET A 1 -4.35 20.58 -4.20
C MET A 1 -4.13 19.19 -4.78
N TYR A 2 -4.03 19.04 -6.10
CA TYR A 2 -3.80 17.72 -6.70
C TYR A 2 -2.39 17.30 -6.28
N HIS A 3 -2.26 16.34 -5.35
CA HIS A 3 -0.96 15.73 -5.11
C HIS A 3 -0.56 15.04 -6.40
N ASP A 4 0.51 15.52 -7.05
CA ASP A 4 0.98 14.96 -8.32
C ASP A 4 1.64 13.59 -8.06
N VAL A 5 0.79 12.59 -7.88
CA VAL A 5 1.15 11.18 -7.70
C VAL A 5 1.97 10.68 -8.90
N SER A 6 1.79 11.26 -10.08
CA SER A 6 2.53 10.90 -11.30
C SER A 6 4.03 11.08 -11.09
N HIS A 7 4.45 12.15 -10.41
CA HIS A 7 5.86 12.37 -10.08
C HIS A 7 6.39 11.31 -9.09
N LEU A 8 5.59 10.91 -8.09
CA LEU A 8 5.96 9.86 -7.14
C LEU A 8 6.12 8.50 -7.81
N LEU A 9 5.16 8.12 -8.67
CA LEU A 9 5.22 6.89 -9.44
C LEU A 9 6.38 6.90 -10.44
N SER A 10 6.61 8.02 -11.12
CA SER A 10 7.75 8.16 -12.04
C SER A 10 9.09 8.02 -11.30
N ARG A 11 9.21 8.58 -10.09
CA ARG A 11 10.39 8.36 -9.23
C ARG A 11 10.54 6.90 -8.81
N LEU A 12 9.46 6.18 -8.52
CA LEU A 12 9.54 4.76 -8.18
C LEU A 12 9.97 3.89 -9.38
N ILE A 13 9.48 4.20 -10.58
CA ILE A 13 9.69 3.39 -11.79
C ILE A 13 11.04 3.72 -12.46
N ASN A 14 11.34 5.01 -12.61
CA ASN A 14 12.48 5.51 -13.38
C ASN A 14 13.58 6.10 -12.49
N GLY A 15 13.31 6.28 -11.19
CA GLY A 15 14.27 6.86 -10.29
C GLY A 15 15.43 5.92 -10.00
N PRO A 16 16.56 6.48 -9.54
CA PRO A 16 17.76 5.70 -9.23
C PRO A 16 17.65 4.90 -7.92
N LEU A 17 16.57 5.09 -7.15
CA LEU A 17 16.38 4.45 -5.85
C LEU A 17 15.73 3.08 -6.04
N PRO A 18 16.42 1.97 -5.71
CA PRO A 18 15.80 0.65 -5.76
C PRO A 18 14.75 0.51 -4.65
N LEU A 19 13.83 -0.44 -4.82
CA LEU A 19 13.07 -0.97 -3.69
C LEU A 19 14.03 -1.40 -2.59
N ARG A 20 13.70 -1.05 -1.35
CA ARG A 20 14.56 -1.21 -0.19
C ARG A 20 14.29 -2.55 0.49
N GLN A 21 13.57 -2.56 1.60
CA GLN A 21 13.27 -3.76 2.37
C GLN A 21 11.84 -4.22 2.10
N ILE A 22 11.65 -5.54 2.04
CA ILE A 22 10.32 -6.16 1.97
C ILE A 22 10.00 -6.74 3.35
N TYR A 23 9.00 -6.16 4.00
CA TYR A 23 8.44 -6.64 5.25
C TYR A 23 7.24 -7.53 4.96
N PHE A 24 7.07 -8.58 5.77
CA PHE A 24 5.95 -9.50 5.64
C PHE A 24 5.02 -9.25 6.82
N ALA A 25 3.77 -8.93 6.54
CA ALA A 25 2.76 -8.78 7.59
C ALA A 25 2.63 -10.09 8.36
N SER A 26 2.91 -10.06 9.67
CA SER A 26 2.83 -11.25 10.48
C SER A 26 1.38 -11.63 10.72
N ALA A 27 0.93 -12.73 10.12
CA ALA A 27 -0.40 -13.31 10.35
C ALA A 27 -0.51 -14.03 11.72
N SER A 28 0.42 -13.78 12.66
CA SER A 28 0.52 -14.49 13.93
C SER A 28 -0.50 -13.95 14.95
N GLY A 29 -1.78 -14.16 14.69
CA GLY A 29 -2.86 -13.83 15.61
C GLY A 29 -4.19 -13.58 14.90
N PRO A 30 -5.32 -13.67 15.63
CA PRO A 30 -6.61 -13.26 15.10
C PRO A 30 -6.53 -11.79 14.63
N ALA A 31 -7.11 -11.50 13.46
CA ALA A 31 -7.20 -10.15 12.96
C ALA A 31 -7.98 -9.28 13.95
N PRO A 32 -7.45 -8.13 14.39
CA PRO A 32 -8.22 -7.17 15.18
C PRO A 32 -9.43 -6.63 14.41
N GLU A 33 -10.44 -6.11 15.10
CA GLU A 33 -11.73 -5.67 14.53
C GLU A 33 -11.59 -4.64 13.39
N LEU A 34 -10.56 -3.80 13.43
CA LEU A 34 -10.30 -2.75 12.44
C LEU A 34 -9.22 -3.13 11.42
N ALA A 35 -8.87 -4.41 11.33
CA ALA A 35 -7.81 -4.87 10.45
C ALA A 35 -8.25 -5.04 9.01
N TYR A 36 -7.35 -4.66 8.09
CA TYR A 36 -7.57 -4.90 6.67
C TYR A 36 -7.18 -6.34 6.34
N GLN A 37 -8.17 -7.23 6.24
CA GLN A 37 -8.00 -8.62 5.85
C GLN A 37 -8.77 -8.91 4.56
N VAL A 38 -8.09 -9.46 3.55
CA VAL A 38 -8.72 -9.87 2.29
C VAL A 38 -8.14 -11.19 1.79
N ASP A 39 -8.87 -11.90 0.94
CA ASP A 39 -8.49 -13.22 0.40
C ASP A 39 -7.45 -13.16 -0.73
N PHE A 40 -6.89 -11.99 -0.99
CA PHE A 40 -5.93 -11.74 -2.06
C PHE A 40 -4.64 -11.16 -1.50
N PRO A 41 -3.46 -11.57 -2.02
CA PRO A 41 -2.21 -10.98 -1.57
C PRO A 41 -2.13 -9.52 -1.99
N ARG A 42 -1.45 -8.72 -1.17
CA ARG A 42 -1.25 -7.28 -1.39
C ARG A 42 0.21 -6.89 -1.23
N LEU A 43 0.62 -5.88 -1.98
CA LEU A 43 1.83 -5.11 -1.72
C LEU A 43 1.43 -3.68 -1.39
N GLU A 44 1.95 -3.15 -0.29
CA GLU A 44 1.88 -1.72 0.04
C GLU A 44 3.30 -1.16 -0.08
N ILE A 45 3.49 -0.14 -0.91
CA ILE A 45 4.79 0.51 -1.12
C ILE A 45 4.69 1.94 -0.61
N VAL A 46 5.60 2.34 0.27
CA VAL A 46 5.66 3.75 0.72
C VAL A 46 6.33 4.58 -0.38
N LEU A 47 5.60 5.57 -0.89
CA LEU A 47 6.11 6.50 -1.90
C LEU A 47 6.72 7.75 -1.26
N GLU A 48 6.13 8.21 -0.16
CA GLU A 48 6.55 9.39 0.60
C GLU A 48 6.05 9.32 2.04
N GLY A 49 6.81 9.88 2.99
CA GLY A 49 6.48 9.85 4.41
C GLY A 49 6.90 8.55 5.10
N GLU A 50 6.31 8.28 6.25
CA GLU A 50 6.58 7.11 7.07
C GLU A 50 5.25 6.42 7.42
N LEU A 51 5.21 5.08 7.30
CA LEU A 51 4.06 4.27 7.70
C LEU A 51 4.44 3.29 8.80
N THR A 52 3.83 3.44 9.98
CA THR A 52 3.86 2.39 11.00
C THR A 52 2.69 1.43 10.78
N ASP A 53 2.89 0.12 10.97
CA ASP A 53 1.82 -0.88 10.87
C ASP A 53 1.94 -1.90 12.02
N MET A 54 0.82 -2.30 12.61
CA MET A 54 0.83 -3.25 13.75
C MET A 54 1.27 -4.67 13.37
N SER A 55 1.24 -5.03 12.09
CA SER A 55 1.64 -6.35 11.59
C SER A 55 3.16 -6.54 11.49
N ILE A 56 3.94 -5.47 11.73
CA ILE A 56 5.41 -5.44 11.64
C ILE A 56 6.02 -4.68 12.82
N THR A 57 7.32 -4.85 13.05
CA THR A 57 8.01 -4.27 14.22
C THR A 57 8.76 -2.97 13.94
N ALA A 58 8.78 -2.51 12.70
CA ALA A 58 9.51 -1.32 12.28
C ALA A 58 8.65 -0.47 11.34
N PRO A 59 8.80 0.87 11.35
CA PRO A 59 8.12 1.73 10.39
C PRO A 59 8.68 1.51 8.98
N LEU A 60 7.81 1.61 7.99
CA LEU A 60 8.13 1.59 6.58
C LEU A 60 8.48 3.01 6.12
N ILE A 61 9.60 3.16 5.44
CA ILE A 61 10.06 4.43 4.86
C ILE A 61 9.99 4.37 3.33
N PRO A 62 10.20 5.48 2.59
CA PRO A 62 10.02 5.47 1.14
C PRO A 62 10.85 4.39 0.45
N CYS A 63 10.21 3.68 -0.49
CA CYS A 63 10.69 2.50 -1.21
C CYS A 63 10.74 1.20 -0.38
N ASP A 64 10.36 1.19 0.89
CA ASP A 64 10.04 -0.06 1.59
C ASP A 64 8.68 -0.61 1.14
N VAL A 65 8.55 -1.93 1.23
CA VAL A 65 7.38 -2.68 0.78
C VAL A 65 6.84 -3.53 1.92
N LEU A 66 5.55 -3.49 2.15
CA LEU A 66 4.84 -4.44 3.01
C LEU A 66 4.08 -5.43 2.12
N TYR A 67 4.43 -6.70 2.22
CA TYR A 67 3.69 -7.80 1.63
C TYR A 67 2.72 -8.38 2.65
N VAL A 68 1.44 -8.38 2.29
CA VAL A 68 0.37 -9.03 3.06
C VAL A 68 -0.07 -10.28 2.30
N PRO A 69 0.11 -11.50 2.84
CA PRO A 69 -0.36 -12.71 2.17
C PRO A 69 -1.89 -12.75 2.11
N ALA A 70 -2.44 -13.58 1.22
CA ALA A 70 -3.88 -13.84 1.18
C ALA A 70 -4.38 -14.37 2.53
N GLY A 71 -5.46 -13.80 3.05
CA GLY A 71 -5.98 -14.08 4.38
C GLY A 71 -5.16 -13.48 5.52
N GLY A 72 -4.03 -12.82 5.23
CA GLY A 72 -3.27 -12.02 6.18
C GLY A 72 -3.95 -10.69 6.44
N TRP A 73 -3.57 -10.06 7.56
CA TRP A 73 -4.10 -8.78 7.98
C TRP A 73 -2.97 -7.78 8.21
N ASN A 74 -3.27 -6.49 8.03
CA ASN A 74 -2.40 -5.38 8.44
C ASN A 74 -3.25 -4.23 9.00
N ILE A 75 -2.64 -3.38 9.83
CA ILE A 75 -3.31 -2.23 10.45
C ILE A 75 -2.37 -1.04 10.37
N PRO A 76 -2.53 -0.19 9.33
CA PRO A 76 -1.79 1.05 9.19
C PRO A 76 -2.08 1.98 10.38
N GLN A 77 -1.03 2.50 11.00
CA GLN A 77 -1.09 3.49 12.06
C GLN A 77 -0.81 4.87 11.47
N TRP A 78 -1.86 5.62 11.20
CA TRP A 78 -1.82 6.91 10.49
C TRP A 78 -1.37 8.08 11.36
N GLN A 79 -0.15 8.01 11.87
CA GLN A 79 0.40 8.99 12.82
C GLN A 79 0.97 10.23 12.12
N THR A 80 1.57 10.05 10.94
CA THR A 80 2.18 11.10 10.13
C THR A 80 1.62 11.09 8.71
N PRO A 81 1.68 12.22 7.98
CA PRO A 81 1.32 12.24 6.57
C PRO A 81 2.13 11.22 5.76
N VAL A 82 1.47 10.47 4.90
CA VAL A 82 2.10 9.38 4.14
C VAL A 82 1.36 9.15 2.82
N THR A 83 2.13 8.83 1.78
CA THR A 83 1.59 8.41 0.48
C THR A 83 2.00 6.98 0.20
N THR A 84 1.04 6.09 -0.03
CA THR A 84 1.28 4.68 -0.31
C THR A 84 0.70 4.26 -1.66
N LEU A 85 1.36 3.31 -2.31
CA LEU A 85 0.85 2.57 -3.45
C LEU A 85 0.47 1.16 -3.00
N SER A 86 -0.82 0.84 -3.09
CA SER A 86 -1.35 -0.50 -2.91
C SER A 86 -1.47 -1.22 -4.24
N ILE A 87 -1.01 -2.46 -4.29
CA ILE A 87 -1.18 -3.39 -5.40
C ILE A 87 -1.87 -4.65 -4.86
N LEU A 88 -3.10 -4.89 -5.33
CA LEU A 88 -3.91 -6.05 -4.98
C LEU A 88 -3.85 -7.09 -6.11
N PHE A 89 -3.45 -8.31 -5.78
CA PHE A 89 -3.31 -9.41 -6.73
C PHE A 89 -4.58 -10.25 -6.79
N GLY A 90 -5.55 -9.83 -7.63
CA GLY A 90 -6.73 -10.62 -7.92
C GLY A 90 -6.42 -11.85 -8.79
N LYS A 91 -7.39 -12.77 -8.91
CA LYS A 91 -7.19 -14.03 -9.67
C LYS A 91 -6.85 -13.82 -11.16
N GLN A 92 -7.34 -12.74 -11.75
CA GLN A 92 -7.20 -12.43 -13.18
C GLN A 92 -6.83 -10.97 -13.45
N GLN A 93 -6.64 -10.17 -12.39
CA GLN A 93 -6.41 -8.73 -12.51
C GLN A 93 -5.55 -8.20 -11.38
N LEU A 94 -4.86 -7.09 -11.64
CA LEU A 94 -4.16 -6.31 -10.64
C LEU A 94 -4.96 -5.04 -10.36
N GLY A 95 -5.31 -4.83 -9.09
CA GLY A 95 -5.85 -3.57 -8.63
C GLY A 95 -4.71 -2.66 -8.16
N PHE A 96 -4.73 -1.41 -8.58
CA PHE A 96 -3.77 -0.40 -8.13
C PHE A 96 -4.53 0.72 -7.44
N SER A 97 -4.04 1.13 -6.27
CA SER A 97 -4.55 2.32 -5.58
C SER A 97 -3.42 3.13 -4.98
N VAL A 98 -3.48 4.45 -5.17
CA VAL A 98 -2.59 5.37 -4.44
C VAL A 98 -3.42 6.12 -3.43
N VAL A 99 -3.00 6.03 -2.16
CA VAL A 99 -3.64 6.72 -1.05
C VAL A 99 -2.68 7.74 -0.49
N HIS A 100 -3.15 8.97 -0.36
CA HIS A 100 -2.51 10.00 0.43
C HIS A 100 -3.30 10.20 1.72
N TRP A 101 -2.60 10.17 2.85
CA TRP A 101 -3.13 10.56 4.16
C TRP A 101 -2.40 11.82 4.61
N ASP A 102 -3.14 12.89 4.86
CA ASP A 102 -2.60 14.21 5.27
C ASP A 102 -2.72 14.47 6.79
N GLY A 103 -3.20 13.48 7.57
CA GLY A 103 -3.50 13.64 8.99
C GLY A 103 -4.98 13.96 9.30
N GLN A 104 -5.81 14.22 8.28
CA GLN A 104 -7.23 14.50 8.45
C GLN A 104 -8.15 13.71 7.52
N GLN A 105 -7.73 13.43 6.28
CA GLN A 105 -8.56 12.75 5.28
C GLN A 105 -7.78 11.74 4.43
N HIS A 106 -8.45 10.64 4.08
CA HIS A 106 -7.96 9.69 3.08
C HIS A 106 -8.33 10.21 1.68
N GLN A 107 -7.35 10.50 0.85
CA GLN A 107 -7.57 10.77 -0.57
C GLN A 107 -7.09 9.58 -1.39
N SER A 108 -8.03 8.81 -1.94
CA SER A 108 -7.73 7.82 -2.97
C SER A 108 -7.60 8.55 -4.30
N VAL A 109 -6.41 8.53 -4.88
CA VAL A 109 -6.08 9.35 -6.06
C VAL A 109 -6.36 8.58 -7.36
N VAL A 110 -6.32 7.25 -7.34
CA VAL A 110 -6.65 6.40 -8.50
C VAL A 110 -7.16 5.04 -8.01
N HIS A 111 -8.23 4.53 -8.61
CA HIS A 111 -8.64 3.13 -8.54
C HIS A 111 -8.80 2.64 -9.98
N TRP A 112 -7.91 1.75 -10.43
CA TRP A 112 -8.08 1.09 -11.72
C TRP A 112 -8.54 -0.35 -11.49
N ASP A 113 -9.82 -0.61 -11.74
CA ASP A 113 -10.36 -1.95 -11.92
C ASP A 113 -10.29 -2.27 -13.42
N GLY A 114 -9.59 -3.34 -13.78
CA GLY A 114 -9.33 -3.73 -15.18
C GLY A 114 -10.56 -4.27 -15.92
N GLN A 115 -11.76 -3.77 -15.63
CA GLN A 115 -13.00 -4.11 -16.30
C GLN A 115 -13.18 -3.26 -17.57
N GLN A 116 -12.41 -3.54 -18.62
CA GLN A 116 -12.82 -3.17 -19.98
C GLN A 116 -12.62 -4.34 -20.95
N HIS A 117 -13.76 -4.95 -21.29
CA HIS A 117 -14.08 -5.73 -22.48
C HIS A 117 -13.33 -7.06 -22.72
N ARG A 118 -14.02 -8.18 -22.40
CA ARG A 118 -13.93 -9.38 -23.24
C ARG A 118 -15.08 -9.30 -24.25
N VAL A 119 -14.70 -9.27 -25.53
CA VAL A 119 -15.56 -9.36 -26.73
C VAL A 119 -16.31 -10.69 -26.74
#